data_AF-A0A922TNW0-F1
#
_entry.id   AF-A0A922TNW0-F1
#
_cell.length_a   1.000
_cell.length_b   1.000
_cell.length_c   1.000
_cell.angle_alpha   90.00
_cell.angle_beta   90.00
_cell.angle_gamma   90.00
#
_symmetry.space_group_name_H-M   'P 1'
#
loop_
_entity.id
_entity.type
_entity.pdbx_description
1 polymer ?
#
loop_
_entity_poly.entity_id
_entity_poly.type
_entity_poly.pdbx_seq_one_letter_code
_entity_poly.pdbx_strand_id
1 'polypeptide(L)'
;MPIFVLGSVLGAIAGIIMIHAGIIPASCYLNIIAISMAAYFGAAEGAPFSAILLVTEMVGSIQQIFPMMMLTFIAYYVSMLLGARPSIYNALRQQMVFKS
;
A
#
# COMPACT_ATOMS: atom_id res chain seq x y z
N MET A 1 -10.90 3.92 4.30
CA MET A 1 -10.55 3.81 5.73
C MET A 1 -10.21 2.37 6.16
N PRO A 2 -11.01 1.32 5.90
CA PRO A 2 -10.64 -0.05 6.31
C PRO A 2 -9.41 -0.61 5.59
N ILE A 3 -9.26 -0.31 4.30
CA ILE A 3 -8.16 -0.80 3.47
C ILE A 3 -6.79 -0.28 3.94
N PHE A 4 -6.76 0.94 4.47
CA PHE A 4 -5.55 1.54 5.05
C PHE A 4 -5.16 0.81 6.35
N VAL A 5 -6.14 0.47 7.19
CA VAL A 5 -5.89 -0.27 8.43
C VAL A 5 -5.27 -1.64 8.14
N LEU A 6 -5.76 -2.35 7.12
CA LEU A 6 -5.20 -3.64 6.71
C LEU A 6 -3.73 -3.52 6.28
N GLY A 7 -3.41 -2.52 5.45
CA GLY A 7 -2.03 -2.24 5.04
C GLY A 7 -1.13 -1.87 6.22
N SER A 8 -1.62 -1.05 7.15
CA SER A 8 -0.88 -0.65 8.35
C SER A 8 -0.62 -1.83 9.29
N VAL A 9 -1.59 -2.71 9.49
CA VAL A 9 -1.42 -3.92 10.35
C VAL A 9 -0.40 -4.87 9.73
N LEU A 10 -0.47 -5.09 8.41
CA LEU A 10 0.52 -5.90 7.69
C LEU A 10 1.93 -5.29 7.81
N GLY A 11 2.04 -3.97 7.62
CA GLY A 11 3.28 -3.22 7.78
C GLY A 11 3.83 -3.25 9.21
N ALA A 12 2.95 -3.21 10.22
CA ALA A 12 3.33 -3.29 11.62
C ALA A 12 3.91 -4.68 11.95
N ILE A 13 3.26 -5.76 11.52
CA ILE A 13 3.75 -7.13 11.71
C ILE A 13 5.10 -7.31 11.02
N ALA A 14 5.19 -6.89 9.75
CA ALA A 14 6.44 -6.98 8.98
C ALA A 14 7.57 -6.13 9.59
N GLY A 15 7.25 -4.91 10.06
CA GLY A 15 8.19 -4.01 10.72
C GLY A 15 8.73 -4.59 12.03
N ILE A 16 7.86 -5.18 12.85
CA ILE A 16 8.29 -5.86 14.10
C ILE A 16 9.26 -6.99 13.78
N ILE A 17 8.96 -7.83 12.80
CA ILE A 17 9.83 -8.95 12.39
C ILE A 17 11.19 -8.41 11.91
N MET A 18 11.19 -7.36 11.08
CA MET A 18 12.43 -6.77 10.54
C MET A 18 13.29 -6.09 11.62
N ILE A 19 12.67 -5.49 12.65
CA ILE A 19 13.38 -4.93 13.81
C ILE A 19 14.02 -6.06 14.64
N HIS A 20 13.28 -7.14 14.92
CA HIS A 20 13.80 -8.27 15.67
C HIS A 20 14.92 -9.02 14.92
N ALA A 21 14.85 -9.03 13.58
CA ALA A 21 15.90 -9.57 12.73
C ALA A 21 17.14 -8.65 12.60
N GLY A 22 17.12 -7.45 13.18
CA GLY A 22 18.22 -6.48 13.12
C GLY A 22 18.44 -5.83 11.75
N ILE A 23 17.45 -5.93 10.85
CA ILE A 23 17.55 -5.39 9.48
C ILE A 23 17.34 -3.87 9.50
N ILE A 24 16.49 -3.38 10.40
CA ILE A 24 16.05 -1.97 10.42
C ILE A 24 16.06 -1.42 11.84
N PRO A 25 16.53 -0.18 12.06
CA PRO A 25 16.43 0.47 13.36
C PRO A 25 14.97 0.76 13.73
N ALA A 26 14.67 0.68 15.03
CA ALA A 26 13.33 0.94 15.57
C ALA A 26 12.81 2.36 15.30
N SER A 27 13.70 3.33 15.02
CA SER A 27 13.33 4.69 14.63
C SER A 27 12.55 4.76 13.31
N CYS A 28 12.70 3.79 12.42
CA CYS A 28 12.00 3.74 11.13
C CYS A 28 10.65 3.00 11.19
N TYR A 29 10.24 2.51 12.37
CA TYR A 29 9.02 1.70 12.51
C TYR A 29 7.76 2.40 11.97
N LEU A 30 7.55 3.65 12.37
CA LEU A 30 6.41 4.46 11.90
C LEU A 30 6.44 4.68 10.38
N ASN A 31 7.63 4.90 9.82
CA ASN A 31 7.79 5.12 8.39
C ASN A 31 7.41 3.85 7.61
N ILE A 32 7.79 2.66 8.10
CA ILE A 32 7.44 1.38 7.46
C ILE A 32 5.93 1.17 7.45
N ILE A 33 5.24 1.50 8.54
CA ILE A 33 3.77 1.39 8.62
C ILE A 33 3.14 2.30 7.56
N ALA A 34 3.55 3.57 7.50
CA ALA A 34 3.03 4.53 6.53
C ALA A 34 3.31 4.09 5.08
N ILE A 35 4.51 3.60 4.80
CA ILE A 35 4.91 3.12 3.47
C ILE A 35 4.11 1.87 3.08
N SER A 36 3.91 0.93 4.00
CA SER A 36 3.12 -0.29 3.77
C SER A 36 1.64 0.01 3.54
N MET A 37 1.11 1.00 4.27
CA MET A 37 -0.23 1.52 4.10
C MET A 37 -0.46 2.06 2.68
N ALA A 38 0.46 2.88 2.16
CA ALA A 38 0.41 3.40 0.79
C ALA A 38 0.55 2.29 -0.26
N ALA A 39 1.50 1.37 -0.05
CA ALA A 39 1.77 0.29 -0.99
C ALA A 39 0.58 -0.67 -1.17
N TYR A 40 -0.07 -1.05 -0.06
CA TYR A 40 -1.25 -1.92 -0.11
C TYR A 40 -2.42 -1.24 -0.84
N PHE A 41 -2.67 0.04 -0.54
CA PHE A 41 -3.72 0.80 -1.17
C PHE A 41 -3.46 1.02 -2.68
N GLY A 42 -2.23 1.37 -3.05
CA GLY A 42 -1.84 1.58 -4.45
C GLY A 42 -1.94 0.30 -5.30
N ALA A 43 -1.60 -0.86 -4.73
CA ALA A 43 -1.73 -2.14 -5.40
C ALA A 43 -3.20 -2.60 -5.56
N ALA A 44 -4.08 -2.25 -4.62
CA ALA A 44 -5.48 -2.64 -4.65
C ALA A 44 -6.34 -1.79 -5.60
N GLU A 45 -6.08 -0.48 -5.66
CA GLU A 45 -6.81 0.41 -6.58
C GLU A 45 -6.22 0.43 -7.99
N GLY A 46 -4.94 0.06 -8.14
CA GLY A 46 -4.22 0.17 -9.40
C GLY A 46 -3.85 1.62 -9.76
N ALA A 47 -3.87 2.53 -8.77
CA ALA A 47 -3.54 3.95 -8.92
C ALA A 47 -2.42 4.35 -7.93
N PRO A 48 -1.15 4.01 -8.23
CA PRO A 48 -0.03 4.17 -7.29
C PRO A 48 0.24 5.64 -6.93
N PHE A 49 0.14 6.57 -7.88
CA PHE A 49 0.38 8.00 -7.62
C PHE A 49 -0.67 8.61 -6.68
N SER A 50 -1.95 8.28 -6.90
CA SER A 50 -3.04 8.72 -6.04
C SER A 50 -2.90 8.20 -4.61
N ALA A 51 -2.45 6.95 -4.46
CA ALA A 51 -2.19 6.35 -3.15
C ALA A 51 -1.07 7.07 -2.39
N ILE A 52 0.05 7.35 -3.04
CA ILE A 52 1.19 8.05 -2.42
C ILE A 52 0.79 9.47 -1.99
N LEU A 53 0.08 10.20 -2.85
CA LEU A 53 -0.37 11.55 -2.55
C LEU A 53 -1.29 11.57 -1.31
N LEU A 54 -2.29 10.69 -1.28
CA LEU A 54 -3.27 10.63 -0.21
C LEU A 54 -2.64 10.24 1.14
N VAL A 55 -1.69 9.29 1.15
CA VAL A 55 -0.94 8.96 2.38
C VAL A 55 -0.03 10.10 2.80
N THR A 56 0.61 10.78 1.85
CA THR A 56 1.44 11.96 2.14
C THR A 56 0.62 13.08 2.78
N GLU A 57 -0.61 13.31 2.30
CA GLU A 57 -1.54 14.27 2.91
C GLU A 57 -1.93 13.88 4.34
N MET A 58 -2.15 12.58 4.62
CA MET A 58 -2.52 12.11 5.96
C MET A 58 -1.36 12.14 6.97
N VAL A 59 -0.13 11.86 6.52
CA VAL A 59 1.06 11.86 7.39
C VAL A 59 1.64 13.27 7.56
N GLY A 60 1.39 14.18 6.62
CA GLY A 60 1.85 15.56 6.67
C GLY A 60 3.36 15.73 6.48
N SER A 61 4.05 14.72 5.94
CA SER A 61 5.50 14.74 5.72
C SER A 61 5.91 14.08 4.40
N ILE A 62 6.84 14.73 3.69
CA ILE A 62 7.32 14.37 2.34
C ILE A 62 8.62 13.55 2.41
N GLN A 63 9.30 13.50 3.55
CA GLN A 63 10.63 12.87 3.69
C GLN A 63 10.67 11.40 3.25
N GLN A 64 9.53 10.72 3.30
CA GLN A 64 9.39 9.29 3.04
C GLN A 64 8.83 9.00 1.64
N ILE A 65 8.60 10.01 0.80
CA ILE A 65 7.95 9.81 -0.51
C ILE A 65 8.75 8.87 -1.41
N PHE A 66 10.07 8.99 -1.43
CA PHE A 66 10.90 8.15 -2.29
C PHE A 66 10.80 6.65 -1.95
N PRO A 67 11.01 6.20 -0.70
CA PRO A 67 10.81 4.79 -0.36
C PRO A 67 9.35 4.36 -0.49
N MET A 68 8.39 5.25 -0.24
CA MET A 68 6.96 4.98 -0.43
C MET A 68 6.63 4.74 -1.90
N MET A 69 7.20 5.53 -2.80
CA MET A 69 7.07 5.38 -4.25
C MET A 69 7.63 4.03 -4.69
N MET A 70 8.88 3.72 -4.34
CA MET A 70 9.51 2.45 -4.71
C MET A 70 8.67 1.25 -4.28
N LEU A 71 8.23 1.19 -3.02
CA LEU A 71 7.45 0.07 -2.52
C LEU A 71 6.08 -0.02 -3.19
N THR A 72 5.38 1.10 -3.39
CA THR A 72 4.05 1.13 -4.01
C THR A 72 4.10 0.66 -5.46
N PHE A 73 5.13 1.05 -6.22
CA PHE A 73 5.33 0.56 -7.58
C PHE A 73 5.65 -0.93 -7.61
N ILE A 74 6.52 -1.42 -6.73
CA ILE A 74 6.83 -2.86 -6.63
C ILE A 74 5.55 -3.64 -6.32
N ALA A 75 4.77 -3.20 -5.33
CA ALA A 75 3.51 -3.84 -4.97
C ALA A 75 2.50 -3.85 -6.12
N TYR A 76 2.38 -2.74 -6.86
CA TYR A 76 1.54 -2.65 -8.05
C TYR A 76 1.98 -3.64 -9.15
N TYR A 77 3.28 -3.70 -9.47
CA TYR A 77 3.80 -4.64 -10.47
C TYR A 77 3.61 -6.10 -10.04
N VAL A 78 3.87 -6.43 -8.77
CA VAL A 78 3.66 -7.77 -8.23
C VAL A 78 2.18 -8.17 -8.31
N SER A 79 1.28 -7.24 -7.98
CA SER A 79 -0.17 -7.45 -8.11
C SER A 79 -0.56 -7.75 -9.56
N MET A 80 0.01 -7.01 -10.52
CA MET A 80 -0.21 -7.24 -11.95
C MET A 80 0.30 -8.62 -12.40
N LEU A 81 1.47 -9.06 -11.93
CA LEU A 81 2.03 -10.39 -12.24
C LEU A 81 1.17 -11.53 -11.68
N LEU A 82 0.55 -11.34 -10.52
CA LEU A 82 -0.38 -12.29 -9.90
C LEU A 82 -1.74 -12.38 -10.64
N GLY A 83 -1.93 -11.62 -11.71
CA GLY A 83 -3.17 -11.63 -12.49
C GLY A 83 -4.31 -10.90 -11.78
N ALA A 84 -4.01 -9.96 -10.87
CA ALA A 84 -5.02 -9.10 -10.29
C ALA A 84 -5.76 -8.38 -11.43
N ARG A 85 -7.08 -8.59 -11.50
CA ARG A 85 -7.97 -7.92 -12.45
C ARG A 85 -7.88 -6.40 -12.27
N PRO A 86 -8.12 -5.61 -13.33
CA PRO A 86 -8.00 -4.15 -13.23
C PRO A 86 -8.89 -3.67 -12.10
N SER A 87 -8.40 -2.75 -11.26
CA SER A 87 -9.00 -2.06 -10.11
C SER A 87 -10.26 -2.67 -9.48
N ILE A 88 -10.36 -2.68 -8.15
CA ILE A 88 -11.54 -3.21 -7.44
C ILE A 88 -12.88 -2.69 -8.01
N TYR A 89 -12.89 -1.46 -8.54
CA TYR A 89 -14.00 -0.84 -9.26
C TYR A 89 -14.41 -1.54 -10.57
N ASN A 90 -13.46 -1.99 -11.41
CA ASN A 90 -13.81 -2.71 -12.63
C ASN A 90 -14.39 -4.10 -12.31
N ALA A 91 -13.88 -4.76 -11.28
CA ALA A 91 -14.45 -6.02 -10.79
C ALA A 91 -15.90 -5.84 -10.31
N LEU A 92 -16.17 -4.79 -9.51
CA LEU A 92 -17.52 -4.43 -9.08
C LEU A 92 -18.44 -4.04 -10.25
N ARG A 93 -17.91 -3.29 -11.24
CA ARG A 93 -18.66 -2.91 -12.44
C ARG A 93 -19.10 -4.12 -13.24
N GLN A 94 -18.23 -5.12 -13.42
CA GLN A 94 -18.59 -6.37 -14.12
C GLN A 94 -19.74 -7.10 -13.42
N GLN A 95 -19.76 -7.14 -12.09
CA GLN A 95 -20.86 -7.76 -11.34
C GLN A 95 -22.19 -7.01 -11.49
N MET A 96 -22.17 -5.68 -11.56
CA MET A 96 -23.39 -4.90 -11.78
C MET A 96 -23.97 -5.10 -13.18
N VAL A 97 -23.12 -5.15 -14.21
CA VAL A 97 -23.57 -5.41 -15.59
C VAL A 97 -24.16 -6.81 -15.74
N PHE A 98 -23.63 -7.82 -15.03
CA PHE A 98 -24.15 -9.18 -15.07
C PHE A 98 -25.52 -9.37 -14.39
N LYS A 99 -25.98 -8.38 -13.62
CA LYS A 99 -27.25 -8.43 -12.87
C LYS A 99 -28.38 -7.64 -13.55
N SER A 100 -28.11 -7.00 -14.69
CA SER A 100 -29.13 -6.34 -15.54
C SER A 100 -29.51 -7.19 -16.73
#